data_AF-A0A8S2E524-F1
#
_entry.id   AF-A0A8S2E524-F1
#
_cell.length_a   1.000
_cell.length_b   1.000
_cell.length_c   1.000
_cell.angle_alpha   90.00
_cell.angle_beta   90.00
_cell.angle_gamma   90.00
#
_symmetry.space_group_name_H-M   'P 1'
#
loop_
_entity.id
_entity.type
_entity.pdbx_description
1 polymer ?
#
loop_
_entity_poly.entity_id
_entity_poly.type
_entity_poly.pdbx_seq_one_letter_code
_entity_poly.pdbx_strand_id
1 'polypeptide(L)'
;MSKERPSLSSSLCHTPPRPSSSLCHTPPLPSSPFSSTVLTSASIKRSLMTDKNRYRVQPNPSKRATAACWKVFGVPAMSTDDDPTKYEILPGFVSCKTCLDTYKYIDSSTGNLNNHRCCRESSPDQSSIASFLHLPRSTNSNKLISKRKEEIKQLCAKWVAGSMRSFQIVTDRGLKDSIQACLDIGREFRSETRVHVEDLLPSDRTVIGWRISNEILSKRL
;
A
#
# COMPACT_ATOMS: atom_id res chain seq x y z
N MET A 1 -39.17 43.65 -4.83
CA MET A 1 -38.17 44.67 -4.42
C MET A 1 -36.91 44.41 -5.21
N SER A 2 -36.75 45.12 -6.33
CA SER A 2 -35.60 45.03 -7.23
C SER A 2 -34.47 45.87 -6.66
N LYS A 3 -33.25 45.34 -6.59
CA LYS A 3 -32.04 46.12 -6.37
C LYS A 3 -31.01 45.81 -7.46
N GLU A 4 -30.73 46.85 -8.22
CA GLU A 4 -29.79 46.93 -9.33
C GLU A 4 -28.32 46.92 -8.86
N ARG A 5 -27.44 46.70 -9.85
CA ARG A 5 -25.97 46.58 -9.79
C ARG A 5 -25.28 47.84 -9.23
N PRO A 6 -23.96 47.76 -8.96
CA PRO A 6 -23.06 48.35 -9.97
C PRO A 6 -21.76 47.56 -10.25
N SER A 7 -21.30 47.78 -11.48
CA SER A 7 -20.07 47.35 -12.13
C SER A 7 -18.89 48.28 -11.83
N LEU A 8 -17.71 47.71 -11.59
CA LEU A 8 -16.37 48.34 -11.57
C LEU A 8 -15.36 47.24 -11.89
N SER A 9 -14.19 47.44 -12.50
CA SER A 9 -13.64 48.43 -13.42
C SER A 9 -12.37 47.77 -13.96
N SER A 10 -12.11 47.88 -15.24
CA SER A 10 -10.97 47.28 -15.95
C SER A 10 -9.69 48.07 -15.69
N SER A 11 -8.63 47.41 -15.20
CA SER A 11 -7.28 47.97 -15.05
C SER A 11 -6.30 47.29 -16.01
N LEU A 12 -5.85 48.07 -16.99
CA LEU A 12 -4.78 47.76 -17.94
C LEU A 12 -3.42 47.75 -17.21
N CYS A 13 -2.72 46.62 -17.23
CA CYS A 13 -1.34 46.53 -16.76
C CYS A 13 -0.39 46.57 -17.95
N HIS A 14 0.44 47.62 -18.02
CA HIS A 14 1.56 47.74 -18.96
C HIS A 14 2.68 46.76 -18.61
N THR A 15 3.14 46.00 -19.60
CA THR A 15 4.37 45.20 -19.53
C THR A 15 5.54 45.97 -20.15
N PRO A 16 6.69 46.10 -19.45
CA PRO A 16 7.91 46.69 -20.01
C PRO A 16 8.69 45.70 -20.92
N PRO A 17 9.51 46.21 -21.85
CA PRO A 17 10.29 45.38 -22.77
C PRO A 17 11.48 44.73 -22.07
N ARG A 18 11.76 43.47 -22.44
CA ARG A 18 12.84 42.65 -21.89
C ARG A 18 14.13 42.85 -22.70
N PRO A 19 15.31 43.03 -22.05
CA PRO A 19 16.56 43.28 -22.74
C PRO A 19 17.18 42.01 -23.34
N SER A 20 17.85 42.23 -24.47
CA SER A 20 18.69 41.30 -25.23
C SER A 20 20.02 41.04 -24.48
N SER A 21 20.41 39.77 -24.33
CA SER A 21 21.75 39.37 -23.84
C SER A 21 22.08 37.99 -24.39
N SER A 22 22.90 37.93 -25.43
CA SER A 22 24.35 37.64 -25.38
C SER A 22 24.66 36.14 -25.31
N LEU A 23 25.16 35.63 -26.44
CA LEU A 23 25.72 34.30 -26.63
C LEU A 23 26.89 34.05 -25.66
N CYS A 24 26.71 33.13 -24.72
CA CYS A 24 27.80 32.56 -23.94
C CYS A 24 28.25 31.27 -24.63
N HIS A 25 29.46 31.27 -25.18
CA HIS A 25 30.13 30.05 -25.64
C HIS A 25 30.52 29.19 -24.43
N THR A 26 29.87 28.05 -24.27
CA THR A 26 30.25 27.03 -23.30
C THR A 26 31.39 26.20 -23.88
N PRO A 27 32.55 26.07 -23.20
CA PRO A 27 33.60 25.16 -23.62
C PRO A 27 33.14 23.70 -23.51
N PRO A 28 33.57 22.81 -24.42
CA PRO A 28 33.21 21.39 -24.38
C PRO A 28 33.79 20.73 -23.13
N LEU A 29 32.92 20.05 -22.39
CA LEU A 29 33.25 19.24 -21.21
C LEU A 29 34.21 18.11 -21.63
N PRO A 30 35.27 17.81 -20.85
CA PRO A 30 36.14 16.67 -21.12
C PRO A 30 35.35 15.37 -21.00
N SER A 31 35.30 14.62 -22.11
CA SER A 31 34.73 13.28 -22.19
C SER A 31 35.53 12.31 -21.33
N SER A 32 34.96 11.93 -20.19
CA SER A 32 35.47 10.87 -19.32
C SER A 32 35.55 9.53 -20.09
N PRO A 33 36.62 8.74 -19.91
CA PRO A 33 36.81 7.46 -20.58
C PRO A 33 36.02 6.35 -19.87
N PHE A 34 34.69 6.38 -19.97
CA PHE A 34 33.87 5.24 -19.58
C PHE A 34 33.73 4.28 -20.76
N SER A 35 34.49 3.18 -20.71
CA SER A 35 34.21 1.98 -21.49
C SER A 35 32.73 1.63 -21.37
N SER A 36 31.99 1.76 -22.46
CA SER A 36 30.53 1.55 -22.61
C SER A 36 30.09 0.11 -22.32
N THR A 37 30.28 -0.34 -21.10
CA THR A 37 29.54 -1.47 -20.56
C THR A 37 28.16 -0.95 -20.18
N VAL A 38 27.14 -1.42 -20.90
CA VAL A 38 25.74 -1.04 -20.67
C VAL A 38 25.36 -1.49 -19.26
N LEU A 39 25.34 -0.55 -18.31
CA LEU A 39 24.90 -0.81 -16.95
C LEU A 39 23.40 -1.08 -16.95
N THR A 40 23.01 -2.22 -16.39
CA THR A 40 21.61 -2.60 -16.21
C THR A 40 21.26 -2.59 -14.73
N SER A 41 19.98 -2.43 -14.40
CA SER A 41 19.51 -2.51 -13.01
C SER A 41 19.95 -3.81 -12.32
N ALA A 42 19.96 -4.92 -13.05
CA ALA A 42 20.35 -6.23 -12.51
C ALA A 42 21.86 -6.32 -12.23
N SER A 43 22.71 -5.76 -13.11
CA SER A 43 24.15 -5.74 -12.88
C SER A 43 24.51 -4.85 -11.69
N ILE A 44 23.87 -3.68 -11.55
CA ILE A 44 24.09 -2.78 -10.42
C ILE A 44 23.67 -3.45 -9.10
N LYS A 45 22.50 -4.09 -9.05
CA LYS A 45 22.05 -4.84 -7.87
C LYS A 45 23.07 -5.92 -7.49
N ARG A 46 23.55 -6.69 -8.46
CA ARG A 46 24.55 -7.74 -8.22
C ARG A 46 25.83 -7.17 -7.63
N SER A 47 26.32 -6.06 -8.18
CA SER A 47 27.51 -5.36 -7.67
C SER A 47 27.32 -4.86 -6.24
N LEU A 48 26.17 -4.24 -5.93
CA LEU A 48 25.82 -3.79 -4.58
C LEU A 48 25.75 -4.94 -3.55
N MET A 49 25.33 -6.14 -3.99
CA MET A 49 25.24 -7.31 -3.12
C MET A 49 26.59 -8.00 -2.91
N THR A 50 27.43 -8.03 -3.95
CA THR A 50 28.68 -8.82 -3.96
C THR A 50 29.85 -8.05 -3.39
N ASP A 51 29.98 -6.76 -3.74
CA ASP A 51 31.13 -5.94 -3.40
C ASP A 51 30.69 -4.66 -2.67
N LYS A 52 30.44 -4.83 -1.36
CA LYS A 52 29.97 -3.74 -0.48
C LYS A 52 31.03 -2.67 -0.23
N ASN A 53 32.31 -2.97 -0.48
CA ASN A 53 33.40 -2.02 -0.28
C ASN A 53 33.47 -1.05 -1.46
N ARG A 54 33.24 -1.56 -2.67
CA ARG A 54 33.28 -0.76 -3.90
C ARG A 54 31.95 -0.14 -4.28
N TYR A 55 30.82 -0.79 -3.99
CA TYR A 55 29.50 -0.32 -4.38
C TYR A 55 28.62 -0.04 -3.17
N ARG A 56 28.00 1.14 -3.16
CA ARG A 56 27.13 1.59 -2.05
C ARG A 56 26.00 2.46 -2.54
N VAL A 57 24.95 2.57 -1.72
CA VAL A 57 23.81 3.46 -1.99
C VAL A 57 24.00 4.76 -1.22
N GLN A 58 24.12 5.88 -1.94
CA GLN A 58 24.30 7.21 -1.35
C GLN A 58 23.01 8.03 -1.37
N PRO A 59 22.82 9.01 -0.46
CA PRO A 59 21.75 9.98 -0.58
C PRO A 59 21.80 10.71 -1.94
N ASN A 60 20.64 10.95 -2.55
CA ASN A 60 20.58 11.69 -3.81
C ASN A 60 20.93 13.17 -3.56
N PRO A 61 22.05 13.71 -4.08
CA PRO A 61 22.44 15.09 -3.81
C PRO A 61 21.49 16.10 -4.47
N SER A 62 20.83 15.72 -5.56
CA SER A 62 19.98 16.60 -6.36
C SER A 62 18.56 16.71 -5.80
N LYS A 63 18.20 15.95 -4.76
CA LYS A 63 16.84 15.91 -4.21
C LYS A 63 16.87 16.13 -2.70
N ARG A 64 15.85 16.83 -2.20
CA ARG A 64 15.69 17.04 -0.76
C ARG A 64 15.39 15.70 -0.08
N ALA A 65 16.13 15.38 0.97
CA ALA A 65 15.92 14.18 1.80
C ALA A 65 14.55 14.14 2.51
N THR A 66 13.77 15.23 2.44
CA THR A 66 12.45 15.35 3.08
C THR A 66 11.37 14.50 2.40
N ALA A 67 11.47 14.26 1.09
CA ALA A 67 10.49 13.44 0.37
C ALA A 67 10.56 11.97 0.82
N ALA A 68 9.38 11.39 1.10
CA ALA A 68 9.27 10.07 1.73
C ALA A 68 10.01 8.96 0.97
N CYS A 69 9.99 8.98 -0.36
CA CYS A 69 10.71 8.00 -1.19
C CYS A 69 12.23 8.08 -0.99
N TRP A 70 12.84 9.26 -0.87
CA TRP A 70 14.29 9.43 -0.69
C TRP A 70 14.80 9.07 0.71
N LYS A 71 13.89 8.85 1.68
CA LYS A 71 14.25 8.21 2.94
C LYS A 71 14.62 6.74 2.71
N VAL A 72 13.88 6.05 1.84
CA VAL A 72 14.05 4.62 1.51
C VAL A 72 15.08 4.40 0.39
N PHE A 73 15.14 5.31 -0.58
CA PHE A 73 15.96 5.18 -1.77
C PHE A 73 17.17 6.10 -1.75
N GLY A 74 18.22 5.69 -2.46
CA GLY A 74 19.38 6.51 -2.77
C GLY A 74 19.88 6.23 -4.19
N VAL A 75 20.96 6.91 -4.56
CA VAL A 75 21.64 6.69 -5.84
C VAL A 75 22.75 5.65 -5.67
N PRO A 76 22.84 4.63 -6.53
CA PRO A 76 23.96 3.71 -6.50
C PRO A 76 25.24 4.45 -6.91
N ALA A 77 26.31 4.22 -6.16
CA ALA A 77 27.61 4.83 -6.37
C ALA A 77 28.72 3.79 -6.28
N MET A 78 29.78 4.03 -7.05
CA MET A 78 30.99 3.23 -7.10
C MET A 78 32.14 4.05 -6.50
N SER A 79 32.89 3.48 -5.56
CA SER A 79 34.12 4.07 -5.04
C SER A 79 35.19 4.09 -6.14
N THR A 80 35.79 5.25 -6.38
CA THR A 80 36.71 5.48 -7.52
C THR A 80 38.16 5.15 -7.18
N ASP A 81 38.51 5.16 -5.89
CA ASP A 81 39.83 4.89 -5.33
C ASP A 81 39.70 4.03 -4.05
N ASP A 82 40.83 3.63 -3.44
CA ASP A 82 40.89 3.09 -2.08
C ASP A 82 40.43 4.11 -1.00
N ASP A 83 40.12 5.34 -1.40
CA ASP A 83 39.53 6.36 -0.55
C ASP A 83 38.00 6.19 -0.48
N PRO A 84 37.45 5.77 0.69
CA PRO A 84 36.02 5.58 0.86
C PRO A 84 35.23 6.89 0.82
N THR A 85 35.86 8.06 0.74
CA THR A 85 35.15 9.35 0.65
C THR A 85 34.83 9.76 -0.79
N LYS A 86 35.58 9.26 -1.78
CA LYS A 86 35.38 9.56 -3.19
C LYS A 86 34.54 8.50 -3.87
N TYR A 87 33.47 8.94 -4.52
CA TYR A 87 32.56 8.04 -5.22
C TYR A 87 31.97 8.69 -6.45
N GLU A 88 31.68 7.86 -7.44
CA GLU A 88 31.00 8.23 -8.65
C GLU A 88 29.57 7.68 -8.64
N ILE A 89 28.60 8.57 -8.84
CA ILE A 89 27.19 8.21 -8.89
C ILE A 89 26.89 7.57 -10.25
N LEU A 90 26.21 6.43 -10.26
CA LEU A 90 25.72 5.80 -11.48
C LEU A 90 24.44 6.50 -11.94
N PRO A 91 24.49 7.30 -13.03
CA PRO A 91 23.37 8.15 -13.42
C PRO A 91 22.18 7.33 -13.95
N GLY A 92 20.97 7.85 -13.76
CA GLY A 92 19.74 7.23 -14.27
C GLY A 92 19.25 6.02 -13.47
N PHE A 93 19.86 5.73 -12.33
CA PHE A 93 19.46 4.63 -11.45
C PHE A 93 19.26 5.09 -10.00
N VAL A 94 18.41 4.36 -9.30
CA VAL A 94 18.17 4.50 -7.86
C VAL A 94 18.04 3.13 -7.24
N SER A 95 18.55 2.97 -6.03
CA SER A 95 18.56 1.70 -5.33
C SER A 95 17.93 1.85 -3.95
N CYS A 96 17.15 0.86 -3.53
CA CYS A 96 16.62 0.79 -2.17
C CYS A 96 17.79 0.60 -1.19
N LYS A 97 17.84 1.40 -0.12
CA LYS A 97 18.91 1.29 0.89
C LYS A 97 18.86 -0.03 1.68
N THR A 98 17.71 -0.70 1.68
CA THR A 98 17.48 -1.91 2.48
C THR A 98 17.66 -3.18 1.65
N CYS A 99 16.89 -3.37 0.57
CA CYS A 99 16.95 -4.60 -0.24
C CYS A 99 17.86 -4.49 -1.47
N LEU A 100 18.46 -3.33 -1.72
CA LEU A 100 19.37 -3.06 -2.84
C LEU A 100 18.75 -3.24 -4.23
N ASP A 101 17.43 -3.41 -4.33
CA ASP A 101 16.72 -3.40 -5.62
C ASP A 101 16.95 -2.07 -6.33
N THR A 102 17.36 -2.17 -7.59
CA THR A 102 17.75 -1.03 -8.40
C THR A 102 16.73 -0.80 -9.50
N TYR A 103 16.30 0.45 -9.66
CA TYR A 103 15.31 0.89 -10.62
C TYR A 103 15.92 1.94 -11.54
N LYS A 104 15.48 1.95 -12.81
CA LYS A 104 15.73 3.09 -13.68
C LYS A 104 14.93 4.28 -13.18
N TYR A 105 15.59 5.42 -13.03
CA TYR A 105 14.98 6.65 -12.57
C TYR A 105 15.22 7.74 -13.62
N ILE A 106 14.12 8.17 -14.21
CA ILE A 106 14.05 9.36 -15.03
C ILE A 106 13.41 10.41 -14.13
N ASP A 107 14.03 11.58 -13.98
CA ASP A 107 13.70 12.66 -13.03
C ASP A 107 12.25 13.17 -13.08
N SER A 108 11.41 12.63 -13.97
CA SER A 108 10.01 12.97 -14.18
C SER A 108 9.01 12.24 -13.27
N SER A 109 9.35 11.08 -12.67
CA SER A 109 8.37 10.32 -11.88
C SER A 109 8.96 9.45 -10.78
N THR A 110 8.30 9.44 -9.62
CA THR A 110 8.61 8.55 -8.48
C THR A 110 7.61 7.40 -8.33
N GLY A 111 6.73 7.17 -9.31
CA GLY A 111 5.68 6.14 -9.22
C GLY A 111 6.25 4.74 -8.94
N ASN A 112 7.31 4.36 -9.66
CA ASN A 112 7.99 3.06 -9.46
C ASN A 112 8.62 2.94 -8.07
N LEU A 113 9.11 4.04 -7.50
CA LEU A 113 9.71 4.07 -6.17
C LEU A 113 8.64 3.97 -5.08
N ASN A 114 7.51 4.65 -5.25
CA ASN A 114 6.41 4.61 -4.28
C ASN A 114 5.71 3.24 -4.26
N ASN A 115 5.71 2.51 -5.38
CA ASN A 115 5.16 1.16 -5.46
C ASN A 115 6.11 0.09 -4.91
N HIS A 116 7.35 0.43 -4.61
CA HIS A 116 8.31 -0.50 -4.06
C HIS A 116 7.88 -0.94 -2.66
N ARG A 117 7.74 -2.25 -2.49
CA ARG A 117 7.57 -2.87 -1.19
C ARG A 117 8.87 -3.55 -0.83
N CYS A 118 9.65 -2.91 0.03
CA CYS A 118 10.84 -3.53 0.57
C CYS A 118 10.39 -4.73 1.40
N CYS A 119 10.77 -5.93 0.98
CA CYS A 119 10.79 -7.07 1.88
C CYS A 119 11.90 -6.79 2.90
N ARG A 120 11.59 -6.00 3.94
CA ARG A 120 12.35 -6.13 5.18
C ARG A 120 12.24 -7.60 5.54
N GLU A 121 13.36 -8.26 5.78
CA GLU A 121 13.34 -9.51 6.55
C GLU A 121 12.51 -9.19 7.78
N SER A 122 11.31 -9.76 7.85
CA SER A 122 10.44 -9.64 9.01
C SER A 122 11.31 -10.04 10.19
N SER A 123 11.42 -9.18 11.19
CA SER A 123 12.04 -9.63 12.44
C SER A 123 11.35 -10.94 12.84
N PRO A 124 12.05 -11.90 13.46
CA PRO A 124 11.43 -13.16 13.86
C PRO A 124 10.11 -12.94 14.62
N ASP A 125 10.03 -11.83 15.38
CA ASP A 125 8.84 -11.39 16.13
C ASP A 125 7.64 -10.92 15.27
N GLN A 126 7.84 -10.52 14.01
CA GLN A 126 6.77 -10.07 13.10
C GLN A 126 6.24 -11.16 12.15
N SER A 127 6.88 -12.33 12.15
CA SER A 127 6.48 -13.48 11.32
C SER A 127 5.03 -13.91 11.58
N SER A 128 4.53 -13.72 12.82
CA SER A 128 3.17 -14.11 13.21
C SER A 128 2.09 -13.24 12.56
N ILE A 129 2.36 -11.95 12.28
CA ILE A 129 1.40 -11.05 11.61
C ILE A 129 1.41 -11.30 10.10
N ALA A 130 2.59 -11.59 9.52
CA ALA A 130 2.69 -11.93 8.11
C ALA A 130 1.85 -13.18 7.78
N SER A 131 1.84 -14.21 8.63
CA SER A 131 0.97 -15.39 8.44
C SER A 131 -0.53 -15.08 8.42
N PHE A 132 -0.99 -14.01 9.09
CA PHE A 132 -2.38 -13.54 8.98
C PHE A 132 -2.67 -12.72 7.71
N LEU A 133 -1.63 -12.14 7.09
CA LEU A 133 -1.74 -11.31 5.88
C LEU A 133 -1.40 -12.09 4.59
N HIS A 134 -0.79 -13.27 4.68
CA HIS A 134 -0.59 -14.22 3.59
C HIS A 134 -1.88 -15.00 3.28
N LEU A 135 -3.02 -14.33 3.14
CA LEU A 135 -4.03 -14.85 2.21
C LEU A 135 -3.49 -14.56 0.81
N PRO A 136 -3.22 -15.56 -0.05
CA PRO A 136 -2.81 -15.31 -1.42
C PRO A 136 -3.91 -14.49 -2.09
N ARG A 137 -3.61 -13.20 -2.26
CA ARG A 137 -4.47 -12.22 -2.94
C ARG A 137 -4.39 -12.46 -4.44
N SER A 138 -4.79 -13.67 -4.84
CA SER A 138 -5.02 -14.04 -6.23
C SER A 138 -6.11 -13.12 -6.79
N THR A 139 -5.93 -12.60 -7.99
CA THR A 139 -6.97 -11.82 -8.69
C THR A 139 -8.28 -12.62 -8.81
N ASN A 140 -8.19 -13.95 -8.85
CA ASN A 140 -9.33 -14.86 -8.83
C ASN A 140 -10.05 -14.92 -7.46
N SER A 141 -9.31 -14.82 -6.34
CA SER A 141 -9.94 -14.82 -5.02
C SER A 141 -10.74 -13.54 -4.78
N ASN A 142 -10.27 -12.38 -5.26
CA ASN A 142 -11.03 -11.14 -5.20
C ASN A 142 -12.32 -11.18 -6.05
N LYS A 143 -12.29 -11.82 -7.22
CA LYS A 143 -13.49 -12.01 -8.06
C LYS A 143 -14.49 -12.94 -7.39
N LEU A 144 -14.03 -14.03 -6.78
CA LEU A 144 -14.86 -14.95 -6.02
C LEU A 144 -15.48 -14.27 -4.79
N ILE A 145 -14.67 -13.53 -4.02
CA ILE A 145 -15.13 -12.77 -2.84
C ILE A 145 -16.20 -11.75 -3.27
N SER A 146 -15.98 -11.01 -4.36
CA SER A 146 -16.96 -10.04 -4.87
C SER A 146 -18.28 -10.71 -5.23
N LYS A 147 -18.24 -11.87 -5.90
CA LYS A 147 -19.44 -12.65 -6.24
C LYS A 147 -20.18 -13.13 -4.99
N ARG A 148 -19.48 -13.75 -4.04
CA ARG A 148 -20.07 -14.22 -2.77
C ARG A 148 -20.62 -13.08 -1.92
N LYS A 149 -19.95 -11.92 -1.93
CA LYS A 149 -20.42 -10.72 -1.24
C LYS A 149 -21.76 -10.26 -1.79
N GLU A 150 -21.95 -10.31 -3.11
CA GLU A 150 -23.22 -9.95 -3.73
C GLU A 150 -24.33 -10.93 -3.37
N GLU A 151 -24.05 -12.23 -3.37
CA GLU A 151 -24.98 -13.28 -2.90
C GLU A 151 -25.43 -13.03 -1.44
N ILE A 152 -24.48 -12.73 -0.54
CA ILE A 152 -24.76 -12.43 0.86
C ILE A 152 -25.64 -11.17 1.00
N LYS A 153 -25.38 -10.11 0.23
CA LYS A 153 -26.22 -8.90 0.25
C LYS A 153 -27.67 -9.21 -0.11
N GLN A 154 -27.89 -10.02 -1.16
CA GLN A 154 -29.24 -10.40 -1.59
C GLN A 154 -29.96 -11.21 -0.50
N LEU A 155 -29.26 -12.15 0.14
CA LEU A 155 -29.79 -12.93 1.26
C LEU A 155 -30.14 -12.04 2.45
N CYS A 156 -29.27 -11.11 2.84
CA CYS A 156 -29.56 -10.15 3.91
C CYS A 156 -30.75 -9.26 3.56
N ALA A 157 -30.84 -8.74 2.34
CA ALA A 157 -31.97 -7.92 1.90
C ALA A 157 -33.29 -8.70 1.95
N LYS A 158 -33.30 -9.95 1.45
CA LYS A 158 -34.47 -10.83 1.50
C LYS A 158 -34.88 -11.17 2.94
N TRP A 159 -33.91 -11.46 3.80
CA TRP A 159 -34.16 -11.75 5.22
C TRP A 159 -34.74 -10.54 5.96
N VAL A 160 -34.13 -9.37 5.79
CA VAL A 160 -34.58 -8.12 6.42
C VAL A 160 -36.00 -7.78 5.97
N ALA A 161 -36.29 -7.86 4.67
CA ALA A 161 -37.63 -7.62 4.13
C ALA A 161 -38.65 -8.67 4.61
N GLY A 162 -38.32 -9.96 4.51
CA GLY A 162 -39.25 -11.05 4.85
C GLY A 162 -39.54 -11.16 6.36
N SER A 163 -38.60 -10.76 7.21
CA SER A 163 -38.75 -10.76 8.67
C SER A 163 -39.08 -9.37 9.24
N MET A 164 -39.35 -8.37 8.40
CA MET A 164 -39.65 -6.99 8.79
C MET A 164 -38.65 -6.41 9.81
N ARG A 165 -37.35 -6.67 9.60
CA ARG A 165 -36.28 -6.18 10.49
C ARG A 165 -35.81 -4.78 10.04
N SER A 166 -35.18 -4.05 10.95
CA SER A 166 -34.48 -2.81 10.57
C SER A 166 -33.26 -3.13 9.71
N PHE A 167 -33.00 -2.35 8.65
CA PHE A 167 -31.78 -2.48 7.85
C PHE A 167 -30.51 -2.33 8.66
N GLN A 168 -30.55 -1.61 9.79
CA GLN A 168 -29.39 -1.44 10.68
C GLN A 168 -28.96 -2.75 11.35
N ILE A 169 -29.82 -3.79 11.40
CA ILE A 169 -29.49 -5.08 12.02
C ILE A 169 -28.26 -5.74 11.38
N VAL A 170 -27.97 -5.49 10.10
CA VAL A 170 -26.77 -6.03 9.44
C VAL A 170 -25.46 -5.44 9.98
N THR A 171 -25.55 -4.32 10.70
CA THR A 171 -24.40 -3.68 11.36
C THR A 171 -24.28 -4.06 12.83
N ASP A 172 -25.29 -4.75 13.39
CA ASP A 172 -25.34 -5.18 14.77
C ASP A 172 -24.14 -6.06 15.12
N ARG A 173 -23.60 -5.85 16.33
CA ARG A 173 -22.43 -6.58 16.80
C ARG A 173 -22.77 -8.05 17.08
N GLY A 174 -23.90 -8.32 17.75
CA GLY A 174 -24.32 -9.67 18.08
C GLY A 174 -24.56 -10.52 16.83
N LEU A 175 -25.17 -9.95 15.79
CA LEU A 175 -25.34 -10.65 14.51
C LEU A 175 -23.99 -11.01 13.86
N LYS A 176 -23.01 -10.09 13.87
CA LYS A 176 -21.67 -10.36 13.32
C LYS A 176 -20.96 -11.46 14.08
N ASP A 177 -21.04 -11.45 15.41
CA ASP A 177 -20.43 -12.46 16.27
C ASP A 177 -21.06 -13.85 15.98
N SER A 178 -22.39 -13.92 15.83
CA SER A 178 -23.09 -15.16 15.44
C SER A 178 -22.68 -15.67 14.06
N ILE A 179 -22.58 -14.79 13.04
CA ILE A 179 -22.14 -15.18 11.69
C ILE A 179 -20.70 -15.70 11.73
N GLN A 180 -19.83 -15.05 12.50
CA GLN A 180 -18.44 -15.48 12.67
C GLN A 180 -18.37 -16.88 13.30
N ALA A 181 -19.15 -17.16 14.34
CA ALA A 181 -19.26 -18.49 14.93
C ALA A 181 -19.69 -19.55 13.90
N CYS A 182 -20.68 -19.25 13.05
CA CYS A 182 -21.10 -20.15 11.96
C CYS A 182 -19.97 -20.41 10.93
N LEU A 183 -19.16 -19.40 10.61
CA LEU A 183 -18.01 -19.54 9.71
C LEU A 183 -16.90 -20.38 10.34
N ASP A 184 -16.63 -20.20 11.63
CA ASP A 184 -15.64 -20.97 12.37
C ASP A 184 -16.04 -22.45 12.46
N ILE A 185 -17.32 -22.73 12.69
CA ILE A 185 -17.89 -24.09 12.59
C ILE A 185 -17.67 -24.65 11.18
N GLY A 186 -18.00 -23.89 10.14
CA GLY A 186 -17.79 -24.31 8.76
C GLY A 186 -16.32 -24.57 8.39
N ARG A 187 -15.37 -24.00 9.12
CA ARG A 187 -13.93 -24.29 8.97
C ARG A 187 -13.54 -25.62 9.62
N GLU A 188 -14.19 -25.99 10.73
CA GLU A 188 -13.93 -27.22 11.47
C GLU A 188 -14.47 -28.46 10.73
N PHE A 189 -15.65 -28.34 10.11
CA PHE A 189 -16.22 -29.40 9.29
C PHE A 189 -15.58 -29.40 7.89
N ARG A 190 -14.86 -30.47 7.51
CA ARG A 190 -14.38 -30.66 6.13
C ARG A 190 -15.56 -30.82 5.18
N SER A 191 -15.36 -30.48 3.90
CA SER A 191 -16.40 -30.37 2.85
C SER A 191 -17.26 -31.62 2.57
N GLU A 192 -17.01 -32.75 3.24
CA GLU A 192 -17.73 -34.00 3.06
C GLU A 192 -18.97 -34.12 3.97
N THR A 193 -19.05 -33.36 5.07
CA THR A 193 -20.20 -33.39 5.97
C THR A 193 -21.07 -32.15 5.79
N ARG A 194 -22.30 -32.35 5.32
CA ARG A 194 -23.29 -31.28 5.21
C ARG A 194 -23.86 -30.99 6.61
N VAL A 195 -23.50 -29.85 7.18
CA VAL A 195 -24.11 -29.36 8.42
C VAL A 195 -25.52 -28.87 8.12
N HIS A 196 -26.51 -29.42 8.81
CA HIS A 196 -27.89 -28.94 8.77
C HIS A 196 -28.02 -27.73 9.71
N VAL A 197 -28.58 -26.63 9.19
CA VAL A 197 -28.66 -25.35 9.93
C VAL A 197 -29.64 -25.48 11.10
N GLU A 198 -30.67 -26.29 10.92
CA GLU A 198 -31.72 -26.57 11.89
C GLU A 198 -31.20 -27.28 13.13
N ASP A 199 -30.15 -28.09 12.99
CA ASP A 199 -29.50 -28.78 14.10
C ASP A 199 -28.52 -27.85 14.85
N LEU A 200 -28.04 -26.80 14.18
CA LEU A 200 -27.10 -25.84 14.76
C LEU A 200 -27.81 -24.72 15.53
N LEU A 201 -28.96 -24.26 15.01
CA LEU A 201 -29.67 -23.12 15.59
C LEU A 201 -30.57 -23.56 16.75
N PRO A 202 -30.44 -22.95 17.94
CA PRO A 202 -31.34 -23.27 19.05
C PRO A 202 -32.77 -22.81 18.72
N SER A 203 -33.75 -23.53 19.26
CA SER A 203 -35.14 -23.09 19.19
C SER A 203 -35.35 -21.77 19.96
N ASP A 204 -36.40 -21.04 19.59
CA ASP A 204 -36.84 -19.82 20.25
C ASP A 204 -37.03 -20.02 21.77
N ARG A 205 -37.64 -21.14 22.17
CA ARG A 205 -37.84 -21.52 23.58
C ARG A 205 -36.52 -21.68 24.32
N THR A 206 -35.53 -22.30 23.69
CA THR A 206 -34.20 -22.47 24.29
C THR A 206 -33.54 -21.13 24.55
N VAL A 207 -33.55 -20.21 23.58
CA VAL A 207 -32.95 -18.88 23.72
C VAL A 207 -33.64 -18.07 24.83
N ILE A 208 -34.97 -18.09 24.88
CA ILE A 208 -35.76 -17.38 25.91
C ILE A 208 -35.42 -17.92 27.31
N GLY A 209 -35.44 -19.25 27.49
CA GLY A 209 -35.13 -19.87 28.77
C GLY A 209 -33.71 -19.56 29.27
N TRP A 210 -32.75 -19.53 28.35
CA TRP A 210 -31.34 -19.24 28.68
C TRP A 210 -31.14 -17.78 29.11
N ARG A 211 -31.81 -16.84 28.46
CA ARG A 211 -31.75 -15.42 28.83
C ARG A 211 -32.29 -15.18 30.24
N ILE A 212 -33.47 -15.73 30.54
CA ILE A 212 -34.10 -15.59 31.86
C ILE A 212 -33.19 -16.15 32.96
N SER A 213 -32.60 -17.32 32.72
CA SER A 213 -31.72 -17.97 33.69
C SER A 213 -30.45 -17.16 33.97
N ASN A 214 -29.82 -16.59 32.94
CA ASN A 214 -28.60 -15.78 33.11
C ASN A 214 -28.87 -14.40 33.71
N GLU A 215 -29.98 -13.74 33.39
CA GLU A 215 -30.36 -12.47 34.03
C GLU A 215 -30.71 -12.65 35.52
N ILE A 216 -31.23 -13.82 35.92
CA ILE A 216 -31.48 -14.13 37.33
C ILE A 216 -30.15 -14.40 38.07
N LEU A 217 -29.21 -15.11 37.44
CA LEU A 217 -27.90 -15.41 38.02
C LEU A 217 -27.03 -14.16 38.19
N SER A 218 -27.04 -13.24 37.22
CA SER A 218 -26.25 -12.00 37.28
C SER A 218 -26.75 -10.99 38.32
N LYS A 219 -27.99 -11.13 38.81
CA LYS A 219 -28.56 -10.30 39.90
C LYS A 219 -28.37 -10.89 41.29
N ARG A 220 -27.87 -12.14 41.39
CA ARG A 220 -27.62 -12.82 42.67
C ARG A 220 -26.14 -12.81 43.10
N LEU A 221 -25.26 -12.32 42.23
CA LEU A 221 -23.84 -12.08 42.50
C LEU A 221 -23.61 -10.58 42.68
#